data_AF-A0A956ZCB0-F1
#
_entry.id   AF-A0A956ZCB0-F1
#
_cell.length_a   1.000
_cell.length_b   1.000
_cell.length_c   1.000
_cell.angle_alpha   90.00
_cell.angle_beta   90.00
_cell.angle_gamma   90.00
#
_symmetry.space_group_name_H-M   'P 1'
#
loop_
_entity.id
_entity.type
_entity.pdbx_description
1 polymer ?
#
loop_
_entity_poly.entity_id
_entity_poly.type
_entity_poly.pdbx_seq_one_letter_code
_entity_poly.pdbx_strand_id
1 'polypeptide(L)'
;MHDHMHHMNHVLTAPSWVIFSLSALFGAGFLFYLYRLLFRDTVRAALGYSDWENEVGHGLCMLAMASAMAPVFLQLPVMLLVGSLVVTGAWFIVRALTWGKTLTYNKAWYDWVHVGMLFGMALMFLHVNLGVWFTALLLAFWGWFTGYYAYQVFQDMKNPKFFSVGADFAHFAMGAVMFLMTLFPGMLMSMPMDGGAMHHDHGAAEISQPLDDQSICRAPQSSAASLADDSTFDSQLALASTRGPVFVMFQGGCDKCAAEAPVFEEVAAAYSNKAGFIRMRLDQAPAVATRFGVDKCPAILCIEKGSVKPQRLTDAADHASIEAFVKANL
;
A
#
# COMPACT_ATOMS: atom_id res chain seq x y z
N MET A 1 1.99 -23.27 -14.88
CA MET A 1 1.41 -21.97 -15.28
C MET A 1 1.11 -21.09 -14.05
N HIS A 2 1.95 -21.14 -13.01
CA HIS A 2 1.85 -20.34 -11.78
C HIS A 2 3.09 -19.46 -11.55
N ASP A 3 4.25 -19.80 -12.14
CA ASP A 3 5.50 -19.02 -12.01
C ASP A 3 5.55 -17.70 -12.80
N HIS A 4 4.61 -17.43 -13.70
CA HIS A 4 4.63 -16.20 -14.50
C HIS A 4 3.96 -15.00 -13.83
N MET A 5 3.34 -15.15 -12.67
CA MET A 5 2.70 -14.02 -11.97
C MET A 5 3.64 -13.24 -11.05
N HIS A 6 4.70 -13.87 -10.52
CA HIS A 6 5.59 -13.19 -9.58
C HIS A 6 6.63 -12.27 -10.24
N HIS A 7 6.91 -12.43 -11.53
CA HIS A 7 7.78 -11.51 -12.28
C HIS A 7 7.07 -10.26 -12.80
N MET A 8 5.74 -10.15 -12.71
CA MET A 8 5.01 -8.97 -13.19
C MET A 8 4.80 -7.88 -12.13
N ASN A 9 5.00 -8.19 -10.84
CA ASN A 9 4.79 -7.23 -9.76
C ASN A 9 5.93 -6.20 -9.60
N HIS A 10 7.08 -6.41 -10.24
CA HIS A 10 8.14 -5.40 -10.34
C HIS A 10 8.00 -4.46 -11.55
N VAL A 11 6.98 -4.65 -12.40
CA VAL A 11 6.88 -3.93 -13.70
C VAL A 11 5.85 -2.80 -13.69
N LEU A 12 4.98 -2.71 -12.68
CA LEU A 12 3.82 -1.81 -12.73
C LEU A 12 3.81 -0.68 -11.72
N THR A 13 4.79 -0.52 -10.83
CA THR A 13 4.84 0.67 -9.97
C THR A 13 5.25 1.89 -10.79
N ALA A 14 4.42 2.93 -10.79
CA ALA A 14 4.76 4.18 -11.48
C ALA A 14 6.04 4.80 -10.89
N PRO A 15 6.85 5.49 -11.70
CA PRO A 15 8.02 6.21 -11.19
C PRO A 15 7.64 7.17 -10.06
N SER A 16 8.53 7.33 -9.07
CA SER A 16 8.28 8.18 -7.90
C SER A 16 7.89 9.62 -8.27
N TRP A 17 8.49 10.20 -9.30
CA TRP A 17 8.13 11.54 -9.78
C TRP A 17 6.67 11.63 -10.29
N VAL A 18 6.11 10.55 -10.85
CA VAL A 18 4.71 10.49 -11.26
C VAL A 18 3.81 10.50 -10.03
N ILE A 19 4.13 9.66 -9.05
CA ILE A 19 3.37 9.57 -7.80
C ILE A 19 3.40 10.91 -7.05
N PHE A 20 4.55 11.56 -6.97
CA PHE A 20 4.69 12.88 -6.36
C PHE A 20 3.94 13.96 -7.13
N SER A 21 3.99 13.96 -8.47
CA SER A 21 3.25 14.92 -9.29
C SER A 21 1.74 14.76 -9.12
N LEU A 22 1.25 13.52 -9.09
CA LEU A 22 -0.17 13.24 -8.86
C LEU A 22 -0.60 13.59 -7.43
N SER A 23 0.22 13.29 -6.42
CA SER A 23 -0.07 13.72 -5.04
C SER A 23 -0.13 15.25 -4.93
N ALA A 24 0.81 15.97 -5.56
CA ALA A 24 0.78 17.43 -5.62
C ALA A 24 -0.47 17.96 -6.33
N LEU A 25 -0.91 17.29 -7.41
CA LEU A 25 -2.15 17.62 -8.12
C LEU A 25 -3.38 17.49 -7.20
N PHE A 26 -3.49 16.38 -6.46
CA PHE A 26 -4.58 16.17 -5.51
C PHE A 26 -4.49 17.13 -4.32
N GLY A 27 -3.29 17.46 -3.85
CA GLY A 27 -3.06 18.48 -2.84
C GLY A 27 -3.51 19.88 -3.30
N ALA A 28 -3.20 20.26 -4.53
CA ALA A 28 -3.70 21.49 -5.13
C ALA A 28 -5.24 21.48 -5.27
N GLY A 29 -5.82 20.33 -5.63
CA GLY A 29 -7.26 20.11 -5.63
C GLY A 29 -7.88 20.32 -4.24
N PHE A 30 -7.27 19.77 -3.19
CA PHE A 30 -7.71 20.00 -1.81
C PHE A 30 -7.69 21.49 -1.46
N LEU A 31 -6.61 22.21 -1.76
CA LEU A 31 -6.51 23.65 -1.52
C LEU A 31 -7.55 24.45 -2.34
N PHE A 32 -7.84 24.03 -3.56
CA PHE A 32 -8.90 24.63 -4.39
C PHE A 32 -10.29 24.48 -3.75
N TYR A 33 -10.64 23.29 -3.26
CA TYR A 33 -11.90 23.05 -2.57
C TYR A 33 -11.95 23.73 -1.19
N LEU A 34 -10.82 23.78 -0.48
CA LEU A 34 -10.71 24.54 0.77
C LEU A 34 -10.93 26.04 0.54
N TYR A 35 -10.35 26.60 -0.52
CA TYR A 35 -10.60 27.99 -0.91
C TYR A 35 -12.09 28.22 -1.19
N ARG A 36 -12.74 27.34 -1.96
CA ARG A 36 -14.19 27.45 -2.24
C ARG A 36 -15.04 27.36 -0.97
N LEU A 37 -14.62 26.53 -0.01
CA LEU A 37 -15.30 26.37 1.26
C LEU A 37 -15.16 27.61 2.17
N LEU A 38 -14.01 28.29 2.15
CA LEU A 38 -13.72 29.49 2.95
C LEU A 38 -14.29 30.76 2.33
N PHE A 39 -14.21 30.91 1.00
CA PHE A 39 -14.62 32.12 0.27
C PHE A 39 -15.95 31.93 -0.47
N ARG A 40 -16.98 31.48 0.27
CA ARG A 40 -18.30 31.11 -0.29
C ARG A 40 -18.99 32.24 -1.02
N ASP A 41 -18.85 33.48 -0.56
CA ASP A 41 -19.47 34.65 -1.19
C ASP A 41 -18.91 34.90 -2.58
N THR A 42 -17.58 34.74 -2.76
CA THR A 42 -16.92 34.85 -4.06
C THR A 42 -17.38 33.74 -5.00
N VAL A 43 -17.48 32.50 -4.51
CA VAL A 43 -17.98 31.36 -5.30
C VAL A 43 -19.42 31.59 -5.73
N ARG A 44 -20.28 32.03 -4.80
CA ARG A 44 -21.69 32.32 -5.08
C ARG A 44 -21.85 33.46 -6.09
N ALA A 45 -21.00 34.49 -6.01
CA ALA A 45 -20.99 35.58 -7.00
C ALA A 45 -20.59 35.09 -8.40
N ALA A 46 -19.66 34.13 -8.49
CA ALA A 46 -19.17 33.61 -9.77
C ALA A 46 -20.07 32.53 -10.41
N LEU A 47 -20.62 31.62 -9.60
CA LEU A 47 -21.39 30.45 -10.06
C LEU A 47 -22.91 30.60 -9.86
N GLY A 48 -23.36 31.58 -9.08
CA GLY A 48 -24.77 31.78 -8.73
C GLY A 48 -25.27 30.89 -7.58
N TYR A 49 -24.46 29.93 -7.13
CA TYR A 49 -24.75 29.04 -6.01
C TYR A 49 -23.46 28.69 -5.25
N SER A 50 -23.61 28.18 -4.03
CA SER A 50 -22.52 27.61 -3.23
C SER A 50 -23.08 26.46 -2.42
N ASP A 51 -22.47 25.27 -2.53
CA ASP A 51 -22.87 24.07 -1.79
C ASP A 51 -21.70 23.61 -0.92
N TRP A 52 -21.75 23.97 0.37
CA TRP A 52 -20.64 23.71 1.28
C TRP A 52 -20.42 22.22 1.57
N GLU A 53 -21.48 21.41 1.56
CA GLU A 53 -21.38 19.96 1.80
C GLU A 53 -20.66 19.30 0.62
N ASN A 54 -20.93 19.78 -0.61
CA ASN A 54 -20.22 19.40 -1.81
C ASN A 54 -18.73 19.76 -1.73
N GLU A 55 -18.41 21.00 -1.32
CA GLU A 55 -17.01 21.40 -1.16
C GLU A 55 -16.27 20.55 -0.12
N VAL A 56 -16.92 20.23 1.01
CA VAL A 56 -16.34 19.37 2.06
C VAL A 56 -16.10 17.96 1.53
N GLY A 57 -17.08 17.37 0.84
CA GLY A 57 -16.96 16.02 0.30
C GLY A 57 -15.81 15.87 -0.69
N HIS A 58 -15.67 16.83 -1.62
CA HIS A 58 -14.53 16.84 -2.54
C HIS A 58 -13.21 17.15 -1.84
N GLY A 59 -13.19 18.07 -0.88
CA GLY A 59 -12.00 18.37 -0.10
C GLY A 59 -11.46 17.12 0.62
N LEU A 60 -12.31 16.41 1.35
CA LEU A 60 -11.93 15.17 2.04
C LEU A 60 -11.42 14.11 1.06
N CYS A 61 -12.09 13.96 -0.07
CA CYS A 61 -11.68 13.06 -1.13
C CYS A 61 -10.28 13.38 -1.69
N MET A 62 -10.04 14.64 -2.07
CA MET A 62 -8.76 15.10 -2.60
C MET A 62 -7.63 14.94 -1.58
N LEU A 63 -7.91 15.25 -0.32
CA LEU A 63 -6.98 15.07 0.79
C LEU A 63 -6.60 13.59 0.97
N ALA A 64 -7.59 12.71 0.92
CA ALA A 64 -7.38 11.28 1.05
C ALA A 64 -6.54 10.73 -0.11
N MET A 65 -6.80 11.15 -1.35
CA MET A 65 -5.95 10.81 -2.50
C MET A 65 -4.51 11.31 -2.36
N ALA A 66 -4.34 12.59 -1.99
CA ALA A 66 -3.01 13.19 -1.84
C ALA A 66 -2.17 12.42 -0.80
N SER A 67 -2.77 12.10 0.34
CA SER A 67 -2.12 11.36 1.43
C SER A 67 -1.80 9.90 1.08
N ALA A 68 -2.70 9.19 0.38
CA ALA A 68 -2.50 7.79 0.04
C ALA A 68 -1.40 7.58 -1.01
N MET A 69 -1.17 8.58 -1.88
CA MET A 69 -0.15 8.50 -2.93
C MET A 69 1.24 8.88 -2.42
N ALA A 70 1.36 9.92 -1.59
CA ALA A 70 2.63 10.34 -1.01
C ALA A 70 2.53 10.55 0.52
N PRO A 71 2.47 9.46 1.30
CA PRO A 71 2.31 9.52 2.76
C PRO A 71 3.45 10.27 3.46
N VAL A 72 4.60 10.44 2.79
CA VAL A 72 5.75 11.23 3.27
C VAL A 72 5.36 12.69 3.55
N PHE A 73 4.46 13.29 2.77
CA PHE A 73 4.09 14.70 2.94
C PHE A 73 2.91 14.93 3.88
N LEU A 74 2.03 13.93 4.03
CA LEU A 74 0.82 14.05 4.82
C LEU A 74 0.51 12.71 5.49
N GLN A 75 1.14 12.49 6.65
CA GLN A 75 0.97 11.28 7.47
C GLN A 75 -0.36 11.33 8.23
N LEU A 76 -1.48 11.30 7.51
CA LEU A 76 -2.78 11.14 8.12
C LEU A 76 -3.09 9.65 8.33
N PRO A 77 -3.65 9.26 9.49
CA PRO A 77 -4.02 7.88 9.73
C PRO A 77 -5.09 7.47 8.71
N VAL A 78 -4.78 6.45 7.91
CA VAL A 78 -5.64 5.96 6.81
C VAL A 78 -7.05 5.65 7.29
N MET A 79 -7.18 5.06 8.48
CA MET A 79 -8.48 4.73 9.06
C MET A 79 -9.35 5.96 9.32
N LEU A 80 -8.75 7.10 9.66
CA LEU A 80 -9.47 8.37 9.81
C LEU A 80 -9.96 8.87 8.44
N LEU A 81 -9.11 8.80 7.42
CA LEU A 81 -9.47 9.21 6.06
C LEU A 81 -10.58 8.32 5.49
N VAL A 82 -10.43 7.00 5.58
CA VAL A 82 -11.46 6.04 5.18
C VAL A 82 -12.75 6.27 5.96
N GLY A 83 -12.67 6.43 7.29
CA GLY A 83 -13.83 6.74 8.12
C GLY A 83 -14.54 8.01 7.66
N SER A 84 -13.78 9.06 7.33
CA SER A 84 -14.33 10.33 6.81
C SER A 84 -15.03 10.15 5.47
N LEU A 85 -14.48 9.32 4.56
CA LEU A 85 -15.09 9.01 3.27
C LEU A 85 -16.41 8.24 3.45
N VAL A 86 -16.44 7.26 4.34
CA VAL A 86 -17.65 6.46 4.64
C VAL A 86 -18.74 7.34 5.27
N VAL A 87 -18.39 8.14 6.28
CA VAL A 87 -19.34 9.05 6.94
C VAL A 87 -19.90 10.07 5.96
N THR A 88 -19.03 10.65 5.13
CA THR A 88 -19.45 11.61 4.11
C THR A 88 -20.32 10.94 3.05
N GLY A 89 -19.96 9.75 2.57
CA GLY A 89 -20.77 8.98 1.65
C GLY A 89 -22.17 8.68 2.22
N ALA A 90 -22.26 8.28 3.49
CA ALA A 90 -23.53 8.09 4.19
C ALA A 90 -24.34 9.38 4.30
N TRP A 91 -23.68 10.53 4.53
CA TRP A 91 -24.33 11.84 4.53
C TRP A 91 -24.97 12.15 3.17
N PHE A 92 -24.26 11.91 2.06
CA PHE A 92 -24.82 12.09 0.72
C PHE A 92 -25.98 11.14 0.40
N ILE A 93 -26.01 9.92 0.99
CA ILE A 93 -27.20 9.05 0.91
C ILE A 93 -28.40 9.72 1.59
N VAL A 94 -28.22 10.20 2.82
CA VAL A 94 -29.30 10.89 3.55
C VAL A 94 -29.78 12.09 2.75
N ARG A 95 -28.86 12.92 2.25
CA ARG A 95 -29.16 14.09 1.43
C ARG A 95 -29.93 13.72 0.16
N ALA A 96 -29.48 12.71 -0.58
CA ALA A 96 -30.14 12.24 -1.81
C ALA A 96 -31.60 11.81 -1.57
N LEU A 97 -31.87 11.21 -0.41
CA LEU A 97 -33.19 10.68 -0.04
C LEU A 97 -34.14 11.72 0.56
N THR A 98 -33.63 12.81 1.12
CA THR A 98 -34.40 13.78 1.90
C THR A 98 -34.59 15.11 1.16
N TRP A 99 -33.60 16.01 1.20
CA TRP A 99 -33.71 17.38 0.66
C TRP A 99 -32.91 17.63 -0.62
N GLY A 100 -32.02 16.72 -1.02
CA GLY A 100 -31.15 16.90 -2.20
C GLY A 100 -31.94 17.14 -3.49
N LYS A 101 -33.15 16.56 -3.60
CA LYS A 101 -34.08 16.75 -4.74
C LYS A 101 -34.72 18.13 -4.80
N THR A 102 -34.69 18.90 -3.71
CA THR A 102 -35.29 20.24 -3.64
C THR A 102 -34.32 21.35 -4.04
N LEU A 103 -33.03 21.03 -4.18
CA LEU A 103 -31.99 21.97 -4.58
C LEU A 103 -32.07 22.24 -6.09
N THR A 104 -32.27 23.50 -6.48
CA THR A 104 -32.49 23.91 -7.88
C THR A 104 -31.27 23.71 -8.79
N TYR A 105 -30.07 23.68 -8.21
CA TYR A 105 -28.80 23.49 -8.91
C TYR A 105 -28.29 22.04 -8.88
N ASN A 106 -28.97 21.14 -8.15
CA ASN A 106 -28.55 19.76 -7.96
C ASN A 106 -29.31 18.83 -8.93
N LYS A 107 -28.60 18.11 -9.79
CA LYS A 107 -29.26 17.07 -10.59
C LYS A 107 -29.58 15.88 -9.69
N ALA A 108 -30.71 15.21 -9.91
CA ALA A 108 -31.17 14.10 -9.07
C ALA A 108 -30.15 12.95 -8.90
N TRP A 109 -29.16 12.86 -9.80
CA TRP A 109 -28.11 11.83 -9.76
C TRP A 109 -26.79 12.31 -9.15
N TYR A 110 -26.57 13.61 -8.93
CA TYR A 110 -25.30 14.16 -8.43
C TYR A 110 -24.96 13.61 -7.05
N ASP A 111 -25.92 13.57 -6.13
CA ASP A 111 -25.67 13.02 -4.79
C ASP A 111 -25.30 11.53 -4.86
N TRP A 112 -25.95 10.75 -5.72
CA TRP A 112 -25.62 9.33 -5.92
C TRP A 112 -24.22 9.12 -6.49
N VAL A 113 -23.73 10.06 -7.31
CA VAL A 113 -22.35 10.01 -7.80
C VAL A 113 -21.36 10.30 -6.69
N HIS A 114 -21.67 11.21 -5.76
CA HIS A 114 -20.84 11.40 -4.56
C HIS A 114 -20.80 10.15 -3.70
N VAL A 115 -21.94 9.47 -3.53
CA VAL A 115 -21.99 8.19 -2.82
C VAL A 115 -21.09 7.16 -3.50
N GLY A 116 -21.24 6.96 -4.81
CA GLY A 116 -20.44 6.01 -5.58
C GLY A 116 -18.94 6.33 -5.53
N MET A 117 -18.59 7.60 -5.63
CA MET A 117 -17.20 8.08 -5.60
C MET A 117 -16.56 7.88 -4.22
N LEU A 118 -17.19 8.39 -3.16
CA LEU A 118 -16.67 8.35 -1.79
C LEU A 118 -16.59 6.91 -1.27
N PHE A 119 -17.64 6.11 -1.50
CA PHE A 119 -17.66 4.71 -1.09
C PHE A 119 -16.72 3.85 -1.93
N GLY A 120 -16.68 4.08 -3.25
CA GLY A 120 -15.74 3.40 -4.15
C GLY A 120 -14.29 3.62 -3.73
N MET A 121 -13.93 4.84 -3.36
CA MET A 121 -12.60 5.15 -2.80
C MET A 121 -12.34 4.47 -1.46
N ALA A 122 -13.30 4.52 -0.54
CA ALA A 122 -13.17 3.89 0.76
C ALA A 122 -12.93 2.37 0.64
N LEU A 123 -13.67 1.70 -0.24
CA LEU A 123 -13.49 0.28 -0.52
C LEU A 123 -12.10 -0.03 -1.08
N MET A 124 -11.59 0.81 -1.97
CA MET A 124 -10.26 0.65 -2.55
C MET A 124 -9.17 0.81 -1.49
N PHE A 125 -9.29 1.79 -0.59
CA PHE A 125 -8.32 1.97 0.49
C PHE A 125 -8.36 0.82 1.51
N LEU A 126 -9.53 0.21 1.72
CA LEU A 126 -9.69 -0.97 2.55
C LEU A 126 -9.31 -2.29 1.83
N HIS A 127 -8.96 -2.24 0.54
CA HIS A 127 -8.61 -3.42 -0.25
C HIS A 127 -9.65 -4.55 -0.20
N VAL A 128 -10.94 -4.19 -0.11
CA VAL A 128 -12.03 -5.17 0.01
C VAL A 128 -12.31 -5.80 -1.35
N ASN A 129 -12.08 -7.11 -1.47
CA ASN A 129 -12.44 -7.86 -2.67
C ASN A 129 -13.89 -8.38 -2.57
N LEU A 130 -14.81 -7.71 -3.26
CA LEU A 130 -16.23 -8.07 -3.34
C LEU A 130 -16.56 -8.97 -4.55
N GLY A 131 -15.56 -9.52 -5.22
CA GLY A 131 -15.69 -10.40 -6.37
C GLY A 131 -15.69 -9.68 -7.73
N VAL A 132 -15.49 -10.46 -8.79
CA VAL A 132 -15.26 -9.95 -10.16
C VAL A 132 -16.38 -9.06 -10.69
N TRP A 133 -17.64 -9.39 -10.37
CA TRP A 133 -18.81 -8.64 -10.81
C TRP A 133 -18.86 -7.24 -10.18
N PHE A 134 -18.51 -7.14 -8.91
CA PHE A 134 -18.45 -5.86 -8.23
C PHE A 134 -17.30 -5.01 -8.76
N THR A 135 -16.12 -5.60 -8.98
CA THR A 135 -14.99 -4.90 -9.61
C THR A 135 -15.34 -4.40 -11.01
N ALA A 136 -16.05 -5.21 -11.81
CA ALA A 136 -16.53 -4.78 -13.12
C ALA A 136 -17.52 -3.61 -13.03
N LEU A 137 -18.41 -3.61 -12.04
CA LEU A 137 -19.33 -2.49 -11.77
C LEU A 137 -18.57 -1.22 -11.36
N LEU A 138 -17.56 -1.35 -10.48
CA LEU A 138 -16.72 -0.23 -10.05
C LEU A 138 -15.93 0.35 -11.23
N LEU A 139 -15.38 -0.51 -12.10
CA LEU A 139 -14.73 -0.10 -13.36
C LEU A 139 -15.70 0.62 -14.30
N ALA A 140 -16.92 0.11 -14.46
CA ALA A 140 -17.93 0.75 -15.29
C ALA A 140 -18.31 2.13 -14.74
N PHE A 141 -18.45 2.26 -13.42
CA PHE A 141 -18.70 3.53 -12.74
C PHE A 141 -17.57 4.53 -12.99
N TRP A 142 -16.31 4.14 -12.71
CA TRP A 142 -15.16 5.03 -12.90
C TRP A 142 -14.93 5.39 -14.37
N GLY A 143 -15.16 4.45 -15.29
CA GLY A 143 -15.06 4.70 -16.73
C GLY A 143 -16.10 5.70 -17.21
N TRP A 144 -17.36 5.53 -16.82
CA TRP A 144 -18.44 6.48 -17.10
C TRP A 144 -18.14 7.86 -16.49
N PHE A 145 -17.77 7.91 -15.21
CA PHE A 145 -17.46 9.14 -14.49
C PHE A 145 -16.32 9.91 -15.15
N THR A 146 -15.21 9.23 -15.46
CA THR A 146 -14.05 9.81 -16.15
C THR A 146 -14.44 10.32 -17.54
N GLY A 147 -15.20 9.54 -18.32
CA GLY A 147 -15.66 9.95 -19.65
C GLY A 147 -16.60 11.16 -19.61
N TYR A 148 -17.50 11.21 -18.65
CA TYR A 148 -18.42 12.34 -18.44
C TYR A 148 -17.66 13.63 -18.15
N TYR A 149 -16.70 13.59 -17.23
CA TYR A 149 -15.92 14.79 -16.88
C TYR A 149 -14.85 15.13 -17.92
N ALA A 150 -14.32 14.16 -18.67
CA ALA A 150 -13.49 14.46 -19.85
C ALA A 150 -14.27 15.30 -20.88
N TYR A 151 -15.53 14.93 -21.13
CA TYR A 151 -16.42 15.70 -21.99
C TYR A 151 -16.73 17.08 -21.42
N GLN A 152 -17.00 17.20 -20.11
CA GLN A 152 -17.27 18.50 -19.49
C GLN A 152 -16.05 19.42 -19.54
N VAL A 153 -14.85 18.93 -19.20
CA VAL A 153 -13.60 19.71 -19.32
C VAL A 153 -13.43 20.25 -20.73
N PHE A 154 -13.68 19.42 -21.75
CA PHE A 154 -13.61 19.85 -23.15
C PHE A 154 -14.65 20.94 -23.49
N GLN A 155 -15.86 20.84 -22.94
CA GLN A 155 -16.90 21.85 -23.15
C GLN A 155 -16.57 23.16 -22.41
N ASP A 156 -16.09 23.07 -21.17
CA ASP A 156 -15.70 24.22 -20.35
C ASP A 156 -14.50 24.97 -20.94
N MET A 157 -13.58 24.28 -21.62
CA MET A 157 -12.50 24.90 -22.37
C MET A 157 -12.99 25.85 -23.49
N LYS A 158 -14.21 25.68 -24.00
CA LYS A 158 -14.75 26.59 -25.02
C LYS A 158 -15.14 27.96 -24.45
N ASN A 159 -15.48 28.02 -23.16
CA ASN A 159 -15.83 29.25 -22.44
C ASN A 159 -15.30 29.17 -21.01
N PRO A 160 -13.99 29.42 -20.79
CA PRO A 160 -13.33 29.09 -19.55
C PRO A 160 -13.81 29.96 -18.39
N LYS A 161 -14.56 29.35 -17.47
CA LYS A 161 -14.83 29.90 -16.13
C LYS A 161 -13.94 29.17 -15.13
N PHE A 162 -13.04 29.89 -14.47
CA PHE A 162 -12.00 29.32 -13.61
C PHE A 162 -12.53 28.26 -12.61
N PHE A 163 -13.61 28.57 -11.88
CA PHE A 163 -14.18 27.66 -10.89
C PHE A 163 -14.84 26.41 -11.48
N SER A 164 -15.38 26.50 -12.70
CA SER A 164 -16.02 25.36 -13.39
C SER A 164 -14.95 24.42 -13.96
N VAL A 165 -14.00 25.00 -14.70
CA VAL A 165 -12.87 24.28 -15.30
C VAL A 165 -12.06 23.55 -14.23
N GLY A 166 -11.73 24.24 -13.13
CA GLY A 166 -10.96 23.64 -12.04
C GLY A 166 -11.69 22.46 -11.37
N ALA A 167 -13.00 22.58 -11.18
CA ALA A 167 -13.80 21.52 -10.59
C ALA A 167 -13.90 20.31 -11.52
N ASP A 168 -14.28 20.50 -12.79
CA ASP A 168 -14.45 19.40 -13.73
C ASP A 168 -13.13 18.71 -14.04
N PHE A 169 -12.03 19.47 -14.08
CA PHE A 169 -10.68 18.91 -14.22
C PHE A 169 -10.28 18.04 -13.01
N ALA A 170 -10.58 18.50 -11.78
CA ALA A 170 -10.31 17.73 -10.58
C ALA A 170 -11.10 16.39 -10.56
N HIS A 171 -12.36 16.42 -11.00
CA HIS A 171 -13.17 15.21 -11.17
C HIS A 171 -12.62 14.27 -12.23
N PHE A 172 -12.21 14.80 -13.39
CA PHE A 172 -11.59 14.01 -14.44
C PHE A 172 -10.29 13.34 -13.94
N ALA A 173 -9.39 14.09 -13.32
CA ALA A 173 -8.11 13.58 -12.83
C ALA A 173 -8.32 12.48 -11.78
N MET A 174 -9.21 12.71 -10.81
CA MET A 174 -9.60 11.71 -9.82
C MET A 174 -10.20 10.48 -10.47
N GLY A 175 -11.19 10.62 -11.36
CA GLY A 175 -11.81 9.50 -12.05
C GLY A 175 -10.81 8.64 -12.79
N ALA A 176 -9.89 9.27 -13.53
CA ALA A 176 -8.85 8.58 -14.30
C ALA A 176 -7.91 7.78 -13.40
N VAL A 177 -7.48 8.38 -12.28
CA VAL A 177 -6.63 7.71 -11.30
C VAL A 177 -7.37 6.54 -10.64
N MET A 178 -8.62 6.73 -10.23
CA MET A 178 -9.44 5.68 -9.62
C MET A 178 -9.72 4.53 -10.59
N PHE A 179 -10.00 4.83 -11.86
CA PHE A 179 -10.15 3.83 -12.91
C PHE A 179 -8.87 3.00 -13.08
N LEU A 180 -7.72 3.68 -13.19
CA LEU A 180 -6.42 3.03 -13.36
C LEU A 180 -6.06 2.17 -12.15
N MET A 181 -6.31 2.66 -10.94
CA MET A 181 -6.07 1.93 -9.69
C MET A 181 -7.02 0.75 -9.51
N THR A 182 -8.21 0.80 -10.09
CA THR A 182 -9.12 -0.37 -10.08
C THR A 182 -8.60 -1.48 -11.00
N LEU A 183 -7.94 -1.13 -12.12
CA LEU A 183 -7.29 -2.08 -13.02
C LEU A 183 -5.95 -2.58 -12.49
N PHE A 184 -5.16 -1.69 -11.90
CA PHE A 184 -3.80 -1.94 -11.44
C PHE A 184 -3.57 -1.33 -10.03
N PRO A 185 -4.08 -1.97 -8.95
CA PRO A 185 -4.01 -1.42 -7.59
C PRO A 185 -2.58 -1.10 -7.11
N GLY A 186 -1.59 -1.87 -7.54
CA GLY A 186 -0.18 -1.66 -7.19
C GLY A 186 0.55 -0.59 -8.00
N MET A 187 -0.10 0.07 -8.98
CA MET A 187 0.59 1.03 -9.85
C MET A 187 0.83 2.39 -9.21
N LEU A 188 -0.15 2.89 -8.44
CA LEU A 188 -0.15 4.26 -7.92
C LEU A 188 -0.19 4.35 -6.39
N MET A 189 -0.41 3.23 -5.69
CA MET A 189 -0.37 3.18 -4.23
C MET A 189 1.01 2.69 -3.76
N SER A 190 1.68 3.54 -2.99
CA SER A 190 2.95 3.23 -2.32
C SER A 190 2.75 2.69 -0.89
N MET A 191 1.50 2.50 -0.47
CA MET A 191 1.13 2.17 0.90
C MET A 191 1.62 0.77 1.31
N PRO A 192 2.38 0.64 2.42
CA PRO A 192 2.62 -0.64 3.07
C PRO A 192 1.31 -1.15 3.67
N MET A 193 1.01 -2.41 3.43
CA MET A 193 -0.16 -3.14 3.94
C MET A 193 0.05 -3.53 5.40
N ASP A 194 0.18 -2.56 6.31
CA ASP A 194 0.18 -2.84 7.75
C ASP A 194 -1.17 -2.41 8.34
N GLY A 195 -2.11 -3.35 8.30
CA GLY A 195 -3.40 -3.23 8.96
C GLY A 195 -3.22 -2.91 10.44
N GLY A 196 -4.02 -1.97 10.93
CA GLY A 196 -3.93 -1.48 12.31
C GLY A 196 -3.95 -2.58 13.36
N ALA A 197 -2.90 -2.59 14.18
CA ALA A 197 -2.99 -2.99 15.57
C ALA A 197 -2.83 -1.74 16.42
N MET A 198 -3.89 -1.36 17.14
CA MET A 198 -3.83 -0.35 18.19
C MET A 198 -2.80 -0.80 19.24
N HIS A 199 -1.71 -0.06 19.39
CA HIS A 199 -1.02 0.02 20.67
C HIS A 199 -1.35 1.38 21.29
N HIS A 200 -2.18 1.32 22.33
CA HIS A 200 -2.28 2.39 23.32
C HIS A 200 -0.91 2.54 23.98
N ASP A 201 -0.33 3.73 23.91
CA ASP A 201 0.69 4.13 24.88
C ASP A 201 0.34 5.49 25.48
N HIS A 202 0.32 5.50 26.81
CA HIS A 202 0.07 6.67 27.64
C HIS A 202 1.33 7.55 27.68
N GLY A 203 1.10 8.85 27.83
CA GLY A 203 2.10 9.88 27.58
C GLY A 203 3.31 9.92 28.53
N ALA A 204 4.37 10.53 28.00
CA ALA A 204 5.18 11.53 28.69
C ALA A 204 5.82 12.44 27.63
N ALA A 205 5.75 13.75 27.87
CA ALA A 205 6.31 14.79 27.04
C ALA A 205 7.79 15.04 27.40
N GLU A 206 8.67 15.22 26.40
CA GLU A 206 9.51 16.41 26.31
C GLU A 206 10.17 16.56 24.93
N ILE A 207 10.37 17.82 24.54
CA ILE A 207 10.71 18.33 23.21
C ILE A 207 12.22 18.62 23.16
N SER A 208 12.93 18.06 22.17
CA SER A 208 13.98 18.77 21.40
C SER A 208 14.46 17.93 20.21
N GLN A 209 14.04 18.31 19.00
CA GLN A 209 14.66 17.95 17.72
C GLN A 209 15.66 19.06 17.30
N PRO A 210 16.49 18.91 16.24
CA PRO A 210 16.60 17.80 15.27
C PRO A 210 18.04 17.32 15.00
N LEU A 211 18.20 16.13 14.41
CA LEU A 211 19.10 15.83 13.27
C LEU A 211 18.94 14.33 12.90
N ASP A 212 18.27 14.13 11.75
CA ASP A 212 18.46 13.08 10.74
C ASP A 212 19.18 11.76 11.12
N ASP A 213 18.42 10.66 11.27
CA ASP A 213 18.90 9.29 11.02
C ASP A 213 17.75 8.26 10.88
N GLN A 214 16.83 8.49 9.93
CA GLN A 214 15.77 7.51 9.60
C GLN A 214 16.24 6.42 8.61
N SER A 215 17.51 5.97 8.66
CA SER A 215 18.00 4.95 7.72
C SER A 215 18.09 3.51 8.25
N ILE A 216 17.65 3.18 9.47
CA ILE A 216 18.05 1.88 10.08
C ILE A 216 16.95 0.81 10.17
N CYS A 217 15.65 1.11 10.04
CA CYS A 217 14.61 0.10 10.31
C CYS A 217 13.65 -0.19 9.15
N ARG A 218 14.13 -0.30 7.91
CA ARG A 218 13.42 -1.08 6.88
C ARG A 218 14.28 -2.30 6.55
N ALA A 219 13.76 -3.49 6.83
CA ALA A 219 14.31 -4.73 6.30
C ALA A 219 14.48 -4.56 4.77
N PRO A 220 15.65 -4.89 4.19
CA PRO A 220 15.87 -4.71 2.77
C PRO A 220 14.91 -5.62 2.01
N GLN A 221 14.01 -5.03 1.22
CA GLN A 221 13.16 -5.74 0.26
C GLN A 221 13.96 -6.17 -0.98
N SER A 222 15.08 -6.84 -0.73
CA SER A 222 15.80 -7.73 -1.63
C SER A 222 16.61 -8.69 -0.75
N SER A 223 15.92 -9.60 -0.05
CA SER A 223 16.61 -10.55 0.82
C SER A 223 17.40 -11.54 -0.03
N ALA A 224 18.71 -11.62 0.18
CA ALA A 224 19.57 -12.60 -0.49
C ALA A 224 19.21 -14.06 -0.13
N ALA A 225 18.47 -14.25 0.96
CA ALA A 225 17.85 -15.51 1.35
C ALA A 225 16.37 -15.55 0.90
N SER A 226 15.94 -16.68 0.31
CA SER A 226 14.54 -16.88 -0.08
C SER A 226 13.66 -17.26 1.11
N LEU A 227 12.41 -16.80 1.14
CA LEU A 227 11.44 -17.15 2.18
C LEU A 227 10.68 -18.41 1.78
N ALA A 228 10.69 -19.45 2.63
CA ALA A 228 10.01 -20.73 2.39
C ALA A 228 9.01 -21.10 3.50
N ASP A 229 8.02 -21.90 3.12
CA ASP A 229 7.05 -22.59 3.99
C ASP A 229 7.01 -24.10 3.68
N ASP A 230 6.17 -24.87 4.38
CA ASP A 230 6.04 -26.32 4.17
C ASP A 230 5.73 -26.72 2.70
N SER A 231 5.01 -25.89 1.97
CA SER A 231 4.58 -26.19 0.59
C SER A 231 5.62 -25.83 -0.48
N THR A 232 6.50 -24.87 -0.16
CA THR A 232 7.48 -24.31 -1.09
C THR A 232 8.92 -24.73 -0.79
N PHE A 233 9.17 -25.35 0.36
CA PHE A 233 10.52 -25.69 0.78
C PHE A 233 11.25 -26.62 -0.20
N ASP A 234 10.63 -27.71 -0.65
CA ASP A 234 11.31 -28.69 -1.52
C ASP A 234 11.69 -28.09 -2.88
N SER A 235 10.85 -27.23 -3.45
CA SER A 235 11.14 -26.56 -4.73
C SER A 235 12.22 -25.49 -4.57
N GLN A 236 12.21 -24.73 -3.48
CA GLN A 236 13.27 -23.76 -3.18
C GLN A 236 14.59 -24.42 -2.85
N LEU A 237 14.58 -25.54 -2.11
CA LEU A 237 15.76 -26.34 -1.82
C LEU A 237 16.39 -26.87 -3.12
N ALA A 238 15.57 -27.41 -4.03
CA ALA A 238 16.04 -27.87 -5.34
C ALA A 238 16.71 -26.74 -6.14
N LEU A 239 16.07 -25.56 -6.21
CA LEU A 239 16.62 -24.40 -6.90
C LEU A 239 17.92 -23.89 -6.25
N ALA A 240 17.92 -23.75 -4.92
CA ALA A 240 19.05 -23.24 -4.15
C ALA A 240 20.27 -24.18 -4.22
N SER A 241 20.03 -25.49 -4.27
CA SER A 241 21.09 -26.50 -4.35
C SER A 241 21.88 -26.50 -5.66
N THR A 242 21.39 -25.81 -6.71
CA THR A 242 22.10 -25.68 -7.99
C THR A 242 23.42 -24.91 -7.87
N ARG A 243 23.58 -24.11 -6.81
CA ARG A 243 24.74 -23.25 -6.57
C ARG A 243 25.78 -23.86 -5.64
N GLY A 244 25.39 -24.87 -4.87
CA GLY A 244 26.20 -25.44 -3.79
C GLY A 244 25.36 -25.85 -2.58
N PRO A 245 25.96 -25.95 -1.38
CA PRO A 245 25.24 -26.26 -0.15
C PRO A 245 24.19 -25.18 0.16
N VAL A 246 23.09 -25.58 0.81
CA VAL A 246 21.97 -24.70 1.13
C VAL A 246 21.89 -24.50 2.63
N PHE A 247 21.99 -23.24 3.06
CA PHE A 247 21.85 -22.84 4.45
C PHE A 247 20.41 -22.45 4.73
N VAL A 248 19.81 -23.05 5.75
CA VAL A 248 18.40 -22.86 6.11
C VAL A 248 18.32 -22.31 7.53
N MET A 249 17.81 -21.09 7.67
CA MET A 249 17.54 -20.46 8.96
C MET A 249 16.06 -20.63 9.34
N PHE A 250 15.84 -21.26 10.50
CA PHE A 250 14.56 -21.35 11.18
C PHE A 250 14.46 -20.23 12.21
N GLN A 251 13.44 -19.40 12.06
CA GLN A 251 13.16 -18.27 12.95
C GLN A 251 11.75 -18.37 13.56
N GLY A 252 11.55 -17.72 14.70
CA GLY A 252 10.25 -17.58 15.34
C GLY A 252 10.01 -16.13 15.78
N GLY A 253 8.96 -15.89 16.57
CA GLY A 253 8.62 -14.57 17.10
C GLY A 253 9.46 -14.11 18.29
N CYS A 254 10.75 -14.46 18.33
CA CYS A 254 11.65 -14.19 19.46
C CYS A 254 12.60 -13.03 19.16
N ASP A 255 12.95 -12.20 20.16
CA ASP A 255 13.84 -11.03 19.97
C ASP A 255 15.21 -11.43 19.41
N LYS A 256 15.75 -12.57 19.85
CA LYS A 256 17.01 -13.13 19.33
C LYS A 256 16.92 -13.49 17.85
N CYS A 257 15.77 -14.02 17.43
CA CYS A 257 15.48 -14.38 16.05
C CYS A 257 15.46 -13.12 15.17
N ALA A 258 14.86 -12.04 15.66
CA ALA A 258 14.81 -10.76 14.98
C ALA A 258 16.21 -10.12 14.83
N ALA A 259 17.09 -10.29 15.82
CA ALA A 259 18.46 -9.79 15.77
C ALA A 259 19.37 -10.58 14.80
N GLU A 260 19.19 -11.90 14.70
CA GLU A 260 20.02 -12.78 13.86
C GLU A 260 19.58 -12.79 12.38
N ALA A 261 18.30 -12.53 12.13
CA ALA A 261 17.70 -12.48 10.80
C ALA A 261 18.43 -11.54 9.80
N PRO A 262 18.76 -10.27 10.15
CA PRO A 262 19.52 -9.39 9.26
C PRO A 262 20.97 -9.85 9.09
N VAL A 263 21.60 -10.38 10.13
CA VAL A 263 22.97 -10.90 10.07
C VAL A 263 23.07 -12.08 9.09
N PHE A 264 22.08 -12.97 9.11
CA PHE A 264 21.99 -14.07 8.15
C PHE A 264 21.80 -13.57 6.70
N GLU A 265 21.04 -12.48 6.50
CA GLU A 265 20.86 -11.87 5.18
C GLU A 265 22.15 -11.24 4.64
N GLU A 266 22.96 -10.59 5.49
CA GLU A 266 24.26 -10.02 5.11
C GLU A 266 25.21 -11.12 4.62
N VAL A 267 25.29 -12.23 5.37
CA VAL A 267 26.09 -13.39 4.96
C VAL A 267 25.51 -14.01 3.67
N ALA A 268 24.19 -14.14 3.56
CA ALA A 268 23.56 -14.66 2.35
C ALA A 268 23.92 -13.83 1.10
N ALA A 269 23.99 -12.49 1.23
CA ALA A 269 24.37 -11.60 0.14
C ALA A 269 25.82 -11.85 -0.30
N ALA A 270 26.75 -11.98 0.66
CA ALA A 270 28.16 -12.18 0.40
C ALA A 270 28.50 -13.54 -0.27
N TYR A 271 27.69 -14.58 -0.01
CA TYR A 271 27.94 -15.95 -0.48
C TYR A 271 26.91 -16.48 -1.48
N SER A 272 26.02 -15.63 -1.99
CA SER A 272 24.93 -15.97 -2.91
C SER A 272 25.37 -16.67 -4.21
N ASN A 273 26.63 -16.50 -4.61
CA ASN A 273 27.23 -17.14 -5.80
C ASN A 273 27.85 -18.53 -5.52
N LYS A 274 27.99 -18.93 -4.24
CA LYS A 274 28.64 -20.18 -3.82
C LYS A 274 27.71 -21.11 -3.04
N ALA A 275 26.62 -20.59 -2.49
CA ALA A 275 25.66 -21.33 -1.69
C ALA A 275 24.24 -20.79 -1.84
N GLY A 276 23.27 -21.62 -1.49
CA GLY A 276 21.87 -21.23 -1.35
C GLY A 276 21.55 -20.79 0.07
N PHE A 277 20.64 -19.84 0.23
CA PHE A 277 20.19 -19.37 1.55
C PHE A 277 18.67 -19.31 1.57
N ILE A 278 18.07 -19.93 2.59
CA ILE A 278 16.63 -20.01 2.81
C ILE A 278 16.33 -19.57 4.23
N ARG A 279 15.31 -18.72 4.40
CA ARG A 279 14.72 -18.37 5.69
C ARG A 279 13.31 -18.93 5.77
N MET A 280 12.93 -19.44 6.93
CA MET A 280 11.58 -19.92 7.16
C MET A 280 11.16 -19.68 8.60
N ARG A 281 9.85 -19.50 8.80
CA ARG A 281 9.31 -19.42 10.15
C ARG A 281 8.88 -20.79 10.66
N LEU A 282 9.18 -21.08 11.91
CA LEU A 282 8.86 -22.36 12.54
C LEU A 282 7.35 -22.64 12.60
N ASP A 283 6.54 -21.58 12.73
CA ASP A 283 5.07 -21.66 12.74
C ASP A 283 4.46 -21.91 11.35
N GLN A 284 5.18 -21.58 10.28
CA GLN A 284 4.75 -21.76 8.89
C GLN A 284 5.33 -23.01 8.23
N ALA A 285 6.32 -23.64 8.86
CA ALA A 285 7.00 -24.82 8.35
C ALA A 285 7.13 -25.96 9.39
N PRO A 286 6.07 -26.34 10.14
CA PRO A 286 6.15 -27.37 11.17
C PRO A 286 6.52 -28.76 10.63
N ALA A 287 6.10 -29.11 9.40
CA ALA A 287 6.45 -30.41 8.80
C ALA A 287 7.94 -30.48 8.43
N VAL A 288 8.49 -29.40 7.85
CA VAL A 288 9.91 -29.27 7.52
C VAL A 288 10.77 -29.22 8.80
N ALA A 289 10.34 -28.48 9.82
CA ALA A 289 11.02 -28.44 11.11
C ALA A 289 11.10 -29.83 11.76
N THR A 290 9.99 -30.57 11.75
CA THR A 290 9.95 -31.96 12.25
C THR A 290 10.86 -32.87 11.42
N ARG A 291 10.84 -32.75 10.09
CA ARG A 291 11.66 -33.54 9.16
C ARG A 291 13.16 -33.39 9.44
N PHE A 292 13.61 -32.21 9.86
CA PHE A 292 15.01 -31.92 10.14
C PHE A 292 15.36 -31.85 11.63
N GLY A 293 14.42 -32.19 12.52
CA GLY A 293 14.65 -32.23 13.96
C GLY A 293 14.96 -30.85 14.56
N VAL A 294 14.30 -29.81 14.08
CA VAL A 294 14.36 -28.45 14.62
C VAL A 294 13.18 -28.23 15.55
N ASP A 295 13.45 -28.17 16.85
CA ASP A 295 12.47 -27.94 17.91
C ASP A 295 12.62 -26.57 18.58
N LYS A 296 13.71 -25.84 18.28
CA LYS A 296 14.06 -24.54 18.85
C LYS A 296 14.53 -23.59 17.76
N CYS A 297 14.34 -22.30 18.00
CA CYS A 297 14.82 -21.22 17.15
C CYS A 297 15.54 -20.15 18.00
N PRO A 298 16.49 -19.38 17.43
CA PRO A 298 16.97 -19.48 16.05
C PRO A 298 17.81 -20.74 15.79
N ALA A 299 17.71 -21.31 14.59
CA ALA A 299 18.53 -22.45 14.19
C ALA A 299 18.94 -22.34 12.71
N ILE A 300 20.22 -22.60 12.41
CA ILE A 300 20.76 -22.61 11.05
C ILE A 300 21.30 -24.01 10.74
N LEU A 301 20.80 -24.60 9.65
CA LEU A 301 21.21 -25.90 9.13
C LEU A 301 21.92 -25.74 7.79
N CYS A 302 22.82 -26.68 7.48
CA CYS A 302 23.40 -26.82 6.14
C CYS A 302 22.89 -28.12 5.50
N ILE A 303 22.31 -28.01 4.30
CA ILE A 303 21.84 -29.12 3.49
C ILE A 303 22.74 -29.25 2.27
N GLU A 304 23.34 -30.41 2.08
CA GLU A 304 24.15 -30.73 0.91
C GLU A 304 23.76 -32.10 0.36
N LYS A 305 23.57 -32.23 -0.96
CA LYS A 305 23.20 -33.49 -1.62
C LYS A 305 21.97 -34.18 -1.00
N GLY A 306 21.00 -33.38 -0.56
CA GLY A 306 19.74 -33.85 0.03
C GLY A 306 19.84 -34.36 1.48
N SER A 307 21.00 -34.23 2.14
CA SER A 307 21.21 -34.62 3.54
C SER A 307 21.62 -33.41 4.39
N VAL A 308 21.15 -33.37 5.64
CA VAL A 308 21.56 -32.34 6.62
C VAL A 308 22.94 -32.69 7.17
N LYS A 309 23.85 -31.72 7.19
CA LYS A 309 25.16 -31.91 7.83
C LYS A 309 25.00 -32.01 9.36
N PRO A 310 25.88 -32.75 10.06
CA PRO A 310 25.79 -32.90 11.52
C PRO A 310 25.94 -31.57 12.28
N GLN A 311 26.69 -30.63 11.70
CA GLN A 311 26.94 -29.32 12.28
C GLN A 311 25.72 -28.40 12.06
N ARG A 312 25.25 -27.81 13.16
CA ARG A 312 24.12 -26.87 13.20
C ARG A 312 24.40 -25.76 14.19
N LEU A 313 23.89 -24.58 13.92
CA LEU A 313 23.79 -23.50 14.91
C LEU A 313 22.38 -23.57 15.48
N THR A 314 22.22 -23.71 16.80
CA THR A 314 20.92 -23.84 17.48
C THR A 314 20.68 -22.77 18.53
N ASP A 315 21.63 -21.86 18.67
CA ASP A 315 21.59 -20.72 19.56
C ASP A 315 21.91 -19.48 18.74
N ALA A 316 21.53 -18.31 19.28
CA ALA A 316 21.77 -17.04 18.62
C ALA A 316 23.26 -16.84 18.31
N ALA A 317 23.57 -16.71 17.03
CA ALA A 317 24.93 -16.57 16.52
C ALA A 317 25.18 -15.15 16.02
N ASP A 318 26.39 -14.65 16.24
CA ASP A 318 26.84 -13.38 15.67
C ASP A 318 27.33 -13.55 14.22
N HIS A 319 27.63 -12.43 13.55
CA HIS A 319 28.07 -12.44 12.15
C HIS A 319 29.30 -13.33 11.94
N ALA A 320 30.28 -13.28 12.85
CA ALA A 320 31.51 -14.06 12.74
C ALA A 320 31.24 -15.57 12.82
N SER A 321 30.31 -15.98 13.70
CA SER A 321 29.92 -17.38 13.88
C SER A 321 29.14 -17.91 12.67
N ILE A 322 28.21 -17.13 12.13
CA ILE A 322 27.44 -17.50 10.93
C ILE A 322 28.38 -17.59 9.72
N GLU A 323 29.27 -16.62 9.55
CA GLU A 323 30.24 -16.63 8.45
C GLU A 323 31.23 -17.80 8.55
N ALA A 324 31.73 -18.11 9.76
CA ALA A 324 32.58 -19.27 9.99
C ALA A 324 31.86 -20.59 9.69
N PHE A 325 30.59 -20.69 10.08
CA PHE A 325 29.76 -21.86 9.77
C PHE A 325 29.55 -22.02 8.26
N VAL A 326 29.29 -20.93 7.54
CA VAL A 326 29.18 -20.96 6.08
C VAL A 326 30.51 -21.39 5.45
N LYS A 327 31.63 -20.74 5.79
CA LYS A 327 32.97 -21.08 5.25
C LYS A 327 33.37 -22.53 5.50
N ALA A 328 33.05 -23.09 6.65
CA ALA A 328 33.37 -24.48 7.00
C ALA A 328 32.55 -25.50 6.19
N ASN A 329 31.43 -25.09 5.61
CA ASN A 329 30.47 -25.98 4.97
C ASN A 329 30.27 -25.73 3.47
N LEU A 330 30.97 -24.75 2.88
CA LEU A 330 31.10 -24.49 1.45
C LEU A 330 31.90 -25.57 0.71
#